data_AF-A0A511H485-F1
#
_entry.id   AF-A0A511H485-F1
#
_cell.length_a   1.000
_cell.length_b   1.000
_cell.length_c   1.000
_cell.angle_alpha   90.00
_cell.angle_beta   90.00
_cell.angle_gamma   90.00
#
_symmetry.space_group_name_H-M   'P 1'
#
loop_
_entity.id
_entity.type
_entity.pdbx_description
1 polymer ?
#
loop_
_entity_poly.entity_id
_entity_poly.type
_entity_poly.pdbx_seq_one_letter_code
_entity_poly.pdbx_strand_id
1 'polypeptide(L)'
;MAELDPKDARIAELEAQVAARDAVIVELMAKVEALTARVAELEARLSQNSSNSSKPPSADAPGTPRPAKKPTGRSPGGQPGHKKHERSLLPPEAVQHVIELVPQECKGCG
;
A
#
# COMPACT_ATOMS: atom_id res chain seq x y z
N MET A 1 6.12 -17.40 69.58
CA MET A 1 5.92 -16.98 68.18
C MET A 1 7.30 -16.62 67.67
N ALA A 2 7.91 -17.47 66.84
CA ALA A 2 9.26 -17.24 66.36
C ALA A 2 9.22 -16.07 65.37
N GLU A 3 9.98 -15.00 65.66
CA GLU A 3 10.25 -13.94 64.70
C GLU A 3 10.96 -14.57 63.50
N LEU A 4 10.40 -14.41 62.30
CA LEU A 4 11.04 -14.84 61.06
C LEU A 4 12.39 -14.11 60.92
N ASP A 5 13.44 -14.81 60.50
CA ASP A 5 14.75 -14.20 60.24
C ASP A 5 14.55 -13.06 59.22
N PRO A 6 15.11 -11.86 59.44
CA PRO A 6 15.03 -10.75 58.48
C PRO A 6 15.47 -11.15 57.05
N LYS A 7 16.32 -12.19 56.91
CA LYS A 7 16.66 -12.76 55.60
C LYS A 7 15.48 -13.49 54.95
N ASP A 8 14.73 -14.27 55.71
CA ASP A 8 13.56 -15.00 55.20
C ASP A 8 12.46 -14.02 54.75
N ALA A 9 12.26 -12.94 55.52
CA ALA A 9 11.35 -11.86 55.14
C ALA A 9 11.79 -11.18 53.83
N ARG A 10 13.10 -10.94 53.67
CA ARG A 10 13.65 -10.35 52.44
C ARG A 10 13.56 -11.29 51.23
N ILE A 11 13.75 -12.59 51.43
CA ILE A 11 13.59 -13.60 50.37
C ILE A 11 12.13 -13.61 49.89
N ALA A 12 11.15 -13.67 50.79
CA ALA A 12 9.74 -13.66 50.45
C ALA A 12 9.33 -12.38 49.68
N GLU A 13 9.87 -11.22 50.08
CA GLU A 13 9.64 -9.96 49.36
C GLU A 13 10.21 -9.99 47.93
N LEU A 14 11.43 -10.51 47.76
CA LEU A 14 12.07 -10.61 46.45
C LEU A 14 11.35 -11.62 45.54
N GLU A 15 10.89 -12.75 46.07
CA GLU A 15 10.10 -13.73 45.32
C GLU A 15 8.77 -13.13 44.84
N ALA A 16 8.09 -12.34 45.68
CA ALA A 16 6.89 -11.64 45.29
C ALA A 16 7.15 -10.61 44.17
N GLN A 17 8.28 -9.88 44.24
CA GLN A 17 8.69 -8.96 43.18
C GLN A 17 9.03 -9.67 41.87
N VAL A 18 9.70 -10.82 41.93
CA VAL A 18 10.02 -11.64 40.75
C VAL A 18 8.73 -12.15 40.11
N ALA A 19 7.81 -12.73 40.89
CA ALA A 19 6.54 -13.21 40.38
C ALA A 19 5.71 -12.09 39.71
N ALA A 20 5.70 -10.89 40.30
CA ALA A 20 5.04 -9.73 39.71
C ALA A 20 5.68 -9.30 38.39
N ARG A 21 7.02 -9.31 38.30
CA ARG A 21 7.75 -8.99 37.07
C ARG A 21 7.53 -10.03 35.99
N ASP A 22 7.53 -11.31 36.34
CA ASP A 22 7.30 -12.41 35.40
C ASP A 22 5.90 -12.33 34.80
N ALA A 23 4.89 -11.99 35.60
CA ALA A 23 3.53 -11.77 35.10
C ALA A 23 3.48 -10.62 34.07
N VAL A 24 4.17 -9.51 34.33
CA VAL A 24 4.27 -8.39 33.39
C VAL A 24 5.03 -8.79 32.12
N ILE A 25 6.11 -9.57 32.24
CA ILE A 25 6.89 -10.06 31.09
C ILE A 25 6.01 -10.91 30.19
N VAL A 26 5.23 -11.84 30.75
CA VAL A 26 4.30 -12.68 29.98
C VAL A 26 3.27 -11.83 29.23
N GLU A 27 2.68 -10.83 29.88
CA GLU A 27 1.73 -9.93 29.24
C GLU A 27 2.36 -9.12 28.10
N LEU A 28 3.57 -8.59 28.31
CA LEU A 28 4.30 -7.84 27.30
C LEU A 28 4.70 -8.73 26.12
N MET A 29 5.15 -9.96 26.37
CA MET A 29 5.48 -10.91 25.31
C MET A 29 4.27 -11.22 24.43
N ALA A 30 3.10 -11.45 25.02
CA ALA A 30 1.86 -11.68 24.27
C ALA A 30 1.47 -10.45 23.42
N LYS A 31 1.64 -9.23 23.97
CA LYS A 31 1.41 -7.99 23.21
C LYS A 31 2.39 -7.83 22.05
N VAL A 32 3.67 -8.12 22.27
CA VAL A 32 4.70 -8.07 21.23
C VAL A 32 4.36 -9.05 20.11
N GLU A 33 3.98 -10.29 20.43
CA GLU A 33 3.59 -11.29 19.43
C GLU A 33 2.37 -10.85 18.61
N ALA A 34 1.33 -10.33 19.26
CA ALA A 34 0.15 -9.83 18.56
C ALA A 34 0.48 -8.65 17.63
N LEU A 35 1.32 -7.72 18.10
CA LEU A 35 1.74 -6.56 17.32
C LEU A 35 2.65 -6.95 16.16
N THR A 36 3.61 -7.85 16.35
CA THR A 36 4.50 -8.32 15.28
C THR A 36 3.72 -9.08 14.20
N ALA A 37 2.75 -9.92 14.59
CA ALA A 37 1.86 -10.58 13.65
C ALA A 37 1.05 -9.55 12.82
N ARG A 38 0.54 -8.50 13.46
CA ARG A 38 -0.22 -7.44 12.78
C ARG A 38 0.66 -6.62 11.84
N VAL A 39 1.88 -6.29 12.25
CA VAL A 39 2.85 -5.59 11.41
C VAL A 39 3.18 -6.42 10.17
N ALA A 40 3.50 -7.71 10.34
CA ALA A 40 3.80 -8.60 9.23
C ALA A 40 2.64 -8.72 8.23
N GLU A 41 1.39 -8.80 8.72
CA GLU A 41 0.21 -8.80 7.86
C GLU A 41 0.06 -7.49 7.07
N LEU A 42 0.26 -6.34 7.70
CA LEU A 42 0.15 -5.04 7.05
C LEU A 42 1.26 -4.85 6.01
N GLU A 43 2.50 -5.24 6.31
CA GLU A 43 3.62 -5.22 5.37
C GLU A 43 3.36 -6.14 4.16
N ALA A 44 2.82 -7.34 4.39
CA ALA A 44 2.42 -8.26 3.32
C ALA A 44 1.30 -7.68 2.43
N ARG A 45 0.39 -6.87 3.00
CA ARG A 45 -0.63 -6.17 2.21
C ARG A 45 -0.04 -5.00 1.41
N LEU A 46 0.84 -4.21 2.01
CA LEU A 46 1.47 -3.05 1.36
C LEU A 46 2.42 -3.44 0.23
N SER A 47 3.06 -4.60 0.33
CA SER A 47 3.94 -5.12 -0.72
C SER A 47 3.18 -5.68 -1.93
N GLN A 48 1.86 -5.86 -1.86
CA GLN A 48 1.06 -6.32 -2.99
C GLN A 48 0.75 -5.19 -3.97
N ASN A 49 1.09 -5.41 -5.24
CA ASN A 49 0.76 -4.53 -6.36
C ASN A 49 0.33 -5.35 -7.58
N SER A 50 -0.05 -4.71 -8.68
CA SER A 50 -0.50 -5.41 -9.89
C SER A 50 0.54 -6.35 -10.50
N SER A 51 1.83 -6.22 -10.14
CA SER A 51 2.90 -7.07 -10.67
C SER A 51 3.05 -8.40 -9.93
N ASN A 52 2.56 -8.51 -8.69
CA ASN A 52 2.73 -9.70 -7.85
C ASN A 52 1.45 -10.27 -7.25
N SER A 53 0.27 -9.67 -7.49
CA SER A 53 -0.98 -10.05 -6.80
C SER A 53 -2.18 -10.38 -7.70
N SER A 54 -1.98 -10.55 -9.01
CA SER A 54 -3.05 -10.77 -10.02
C SER A 54 -4.17 -9.70 -10.03
N LYS A 55 -4.02 -8.62 -9.26
CA LYS A 55 -4.92 -7.46 -9.24
C LYS A 55 -4.72 -6.62 -10.50
N PRO A 56 -5.77 -5.98 -11.03
CA PRO A 56 -5.64 -5.11 -12.18
C PRO A 56 -4.76 -3.89 -11.85
N PRO A 57 -3.98 -3.36 -12.82
CA PRO A 57 -3.17 -2.16 -12.65
C PRO A 57 -3.93 -0.91 -12.18
N SER A 58 -5.25 -0.87 -12.42
CA SER A 58 -6.14 0.21 -11.97
C SER A 58 -6.38 0.21 -10.46
N ALA A 59 -6.07 -0.88 -9.76
CA ALA A 59 -6.19 -0.99 -8.31
C ALA A 59 -4.92 -0.55 -7.56
N ASP A 60 -3.82 -0.27 -8.27
CA ASP A 60 -2.59 0.28 -7.69
C ASP A 60 -2.83 1.70 -7.16
N ALA A 61 -2.22 2.07 -6.03
CA ALA A 61 -2.30 3.42 -5.49
C ALA A 61 -1.62 4.44 -6.43
N PRO A 62 -2.07 5.72 -6.45
CA PRO A 62 -1.39 6.78 -7.18
C PRO A 62 0.09 6.88 -6.77
N GLY A 63 1.00 6.93 -7.76
CA GLY A 63 2.44 6.97 -7.50
C GLY A 63 3.11 5.61 -7.30
N THR A 64 2.37 4.49 -7.42
CA THR A 64 2.97 3.14 -7.41
C THR A 64 4.05 3.03 -8.49
N PRO A 65 5.31 2.77 -8.13
CA PRO A 65 6.41 2.71 -9.09
C PRO A 65 6.18 1.56 -10.06
N ARG A 66 6.21 1.85 -11.36
CA ARG A 66 6.11 0.85 -12.41
C ARG A 66 7.49 0.60 -13.00
N PRO A 67 7.88 -0.67 -13.22
CA PRO A 67 9.12 -0.96 -13.91
C PRO A 67 9.08 -0.32 -15.30
N ALA A 68 10.14 0.40 -15.65
CA ALA A 68 10.28 0.97 -16.98
C ALA A 68 10.28 -0.17 -18.01
N LYS A 69 9.45 -0.05 -19.05
CA LYS A 69 9.50 -0.99 -20.17
C LYS A 69 10.84 -0.81 -20.88
N LYS A 70 11.53 -1.92 -21.14
CA LYS A 70 12.74 -1.88 -21.98
C LYS A 70 12.36 -1.33 -23.36
N PRO A 71 13.10 -0.35 -23.90
CA PRO A 71 12.83 0.16 -25.23
C PRO A 71 12.99 -0.98 -26.24
N THR A 72 12.04 -1.10 -27.15
CA THR A 72 12.04 -2.16 -28.17
C THR A 72 13.00 -1.85 -29.33
N GLY A 73 13.60 -0.66 -29.35
CA GLY A 73 14.41 -0.16 -30.47
C GLY A 73 13.60 0.20 -31.72
N ARG A 74 12.27 0.02 -31.69
CA ARG A 74 11.40 0.35 -32.82
C ARG A 74 11.02 1.83 -32.77
N SER A 75 11.15 2.51 -33.91
CA SER A 75 10.64 3.87 -34.06
C SER A 75 9.12 3.88 -33.89
N PRO A 76 8.55 4.90 -33.23
CA PRO A 76 7.11 5.08 -33.17
C PRO A 76 6.55 5.29 -34.60
N GLY A 77 5.40 4.67 -34.90
CA GLY A 77 4.74 4.77 -36.20
C GLY A 77 4.53 3.41 -36.88
N GLY A 78 3.98 3.46 -38.09
CA GLY A 78 3.81 2.28 -38.95
C GLY A 78 5.15 1.74 -39.45
N GLN A 79 5.16 0.50 -39.96
CA GLN A 79 6.37 -0.05 -40.57
C GLN A 79 6.70 0.72 -41.87
N PRO A 80 7.97 0.73 -42.31
CA PRO A 80 8.35 1.30 -43.60
C PRO A 80 7.48 0.74 -44.73
N GLY A 81 6.95 1.63 -45.59
CA GLY A 81 6.07 1.27 -46.71
C GLY A 81 4.57 1.23 -46.39
N HIS A 82 4.16 1.34 -45.12
CA HIS A 82 2.74 1.47 -44.78
C HIS A 82 2.22 2.86 -45.12
N LYS A 83 1.13 2.93 -45.88
CA LYS A 83 0.46 4.20 -46.17
C LYS A 83 -0.12 4.78 -44.87
N LYS A 84 0.11 6.08 -44.65
CA LYS A 84 -0.52 6.81 -43.55
C LYS A 84 -2.03 6.83 -43.79
N HIS A 85 -2.79 6.35 -42.81
CA HIS A 85 -4.22 6.59 -42.74
C HIS A 85 -4.45 7.71 -41.74
N GLU A 86 -4.93 8.85 -42.21
CA GLU A 86 -5.32 9.96 -41.35
C GLU A 86 -6.79 10.31 -41.60
N ARG A 87 -7.49 10.68 -40.52
CA ARG A 87 -8.79 11.34 -40.61
C ARG A 87 -8.52 12.83 -40.52
N SER A 88 -8.53 13.51 -41.65
CA SER A 88 -8.47 14.97 -41.67
C SER A 88 -9.71 15.52 -40.95
N LEU A 89 -9.53 16.62 -40.22
CA LEU A 89 -10.66 17.36 -39.69
C LEU A 89 -11.48 17.88 -40.86
N LEU A 90 -12.75 17.50 -40.90
CA LEU A 90 -13.70 18.04 -41.87
C LEU A 90 -14.02 19.49 -41.50
N PRO A 91 -14.19 20.37 -42.49
CA PRO A 91 -14.63 21.73 -42.21
C PRO A 91 -16.10 21.71 -41.72
N PRO A 92 -16.56 22.74 -40.98
CA PRO A 92 -17.90 22.76 -40.37
C PRO A 92 -19.05 22.55 -41.36
N GLU A 93 -18.86 22.89 -42.62
CA GLU A 93 -19.85 22.76 -43.69
C GLU A 93 -20.01 21.32 -44.17
N ALA A 94 -19.04 20.45 -43.87
CA ALA A 94 -19.02 19.05 -44.28
C ALA A 94 -19.43 18.08 -43.15
N VAL A 95 -19.84 18.59 -41.98
CA VAL A 95 -20.36 17.78 -40.87
C VAL A 95 -21.88 17.86 -40.79
N GLN A 96 -22.53 16.74 -40.45
CA GLN A 96 -23.99 16.70 -40.35
C GLN A 96 -24.49 17.40 -39.08
N HIS A 97 -23.76 17.24 -37.97
CA HIS A 97 -24.12 17.79 -36.67
C HIS A 97 -22.87 18.25 -35.92
N VAL A 98 -23.00 19.39 -35.24
CA VAL A 98 -22.02 19.87 -34.26
C VAL A 98 -22.66 19.70 -32.89
N ILE A 99 -22.01 18.93 -32.01
CA ILE A 99 -22.46 18.71 -30.64
C ILE A 99 -21.47 19.42 -29.72
N GLU A 100 -21.94 20.44 -29.01
CA GLU A 100 -21.13 21.15 -28.03
C GLU A 100 -21.07 20.33 -26.73
N LEU A 101 -19.86 19.91 -26.35
CA LEU A 101 -19.60 19.14 -25.13
C LEU A 101 -19.05 20.07 -24.05
N VAL A 102 -19.89 20.98 -23.58
CA VAL A 102 -19.59 21.83 -22.42
C VAL A 102 -20.23 21.26 -21.15
N PRO A 103 -19.50 21.18 -20.03
CA PRO A 103 -20.08 20.75 -18.77
C PRO A 103 -21.14 21.77 -18.32
N GLN A 104 -22.27 21.28 -17.82
CA GLN A 104 -23.37 22.13 -17.33
C GLN A 104 -22.94 23.01 -16.15
N GLU A 105 -21.99 22.52 -15.36
CA GLU A 105 -21.46 23.22 -14.20
C GLU A 105 -19.93 23.08 -14.14
N CYS A 106 -19.23 24.18 -13.85
CA CYS A 106 -17.80 24.16 -13.58
C CYS A 106 -17.55 23.70 -12.14
N LYS A 107 -16.89 22.55 -11.95
CA LYS A 107 -16.52 22.04 -10.61
C LYS A 107 -15.31 22.76 -9.98
N GLY A 108 -14.85 23.86 -10.57
CA GLY A 108 -13.72 24.65 -10.08
C GLY A 108 -12.38 23.92 -10.26
N CYS A 109 -11.74 24.08 -11.41
CA CYS A 109 -10.32 23.75 -11.56
C CYS A 109 -9.48 24.96 -11.12
N GLY A 110 -9.25 25.07 -9.82
CA GLY A 110 -8.21 25.88 -9.19
C GLY A 110 -7.23 24.96 -8.51
#